data_AF-C8P4B7-F1
#
_entry.id   AF-C8P4B7-F1
#
_cell.length_a   1.000
_cell.length_b   1.000
_cell.length_c   1.000
_cell.angle_alpha   90.00
_cell.angle_beta   90.00
_cell.angle_gamma   90.00
#
_symmetry.space_group_name_H-M   'P 1'
#
loop_
_entity.id
_entity.type
_entity.pdbx_description
1 polymer ?
#
loop_
_entity_poly.entity_id
_entity_poly.type
_entity_poly.pdbx_seq_one_letter_code
_entity_poly.pdbx_strand_id
1 'polypeptide(L)'
;MKFSRHTKALAKNIVENCTECGRCMPNCPFLQAYCQSPKQLFQKFLDDGDIDPEIPYSCLLCSHCTRVCPQQLKLDEAFYSMRKDLIKNSRKRPLKSLKGVYFHQRFSYCSLFTTVNKGHAKPKKAANKEESAK
;
A
#
# COMPACT_ATOMS: atom_id res chain seq x y z
N MET A 1 7.27 14.57 -6.48
CA MET A 1 8.01 13.30 -6.61
C MET A 1 8.00 12.84 -8.07
N LYS A 2 8.67 11.74 -8.46
CA LYS A 2 8.60 11.22 -9.85
C LYS A 2 7.55 10.11 -10.01
N PHE A 3 6.27 10.50 -10.15
CA PHE A 3 5.20 9.57 -10.48
C PHE A 3 5.34 8.98 -11.89
N SER A 4 4.92 7.72 -12.06
CA SER A 4 5.05 6.97 -13.31
C SER A 4 4.13 7.49 -14.41
N ARG A 5 4.47 7.19 -15.68
CA ARG A 5 3.64 7.53 -16.84
C ARG A 5 2.21 6.98 -16.73
N HIS A 6 2.05 5.79 -16.15
CA HIS A 6 0.75 5.15 -15.97
C HIS A 6 -0.11 5.88 -14.93
N THR A 7 0.44 6.24 -13.77
CA THR A 7 -0.28 7.06 -12.77
C THR A 7 -0.70 8.41 -13.34
N LYS A 8 0.19 9.09 -14.08
CA LYS A 8 -0.14 10.35 -14.74
C LYS A 8 -1.19 10.20 -15.84
N ALA A 9 -1.21 9.10 -16.58
CA ALA A 9 -2.23 8.81 -17.59
C ALA A 9 -3.62 8.58 -16.97
N LEU A 10 -3.71 7.83 -15.86
CA LEU A 10 -4.95 7.65 -15.12
C LEU A 10 -5.49 8.98 -14.57
N ALA A 11 -4.62 9.80 -13.96
CA ALA A 11 -5.01 11.12 -13.46
C ALA A 11 -5.53 12.05 -14.57
N LYS A 12 -4.86 12.09 -15.73
CA LYS A 12 -5.33 12.84 -16.90
C LYS A 12 -6.69 12.38 -17.40
N ASN A 13 -6.88 11.08 -17.57
CA ASN A 13 -8.17 10.51 -17.99
C ASN A 13 -9.31 10.88 -17.03
N ILE A 14 -9.05 10.87 -15.71
CA ILE A 14 -10.02 11.33 -14.70
C ILE A 14 -10.31 12.83 -14.84
N VAL A 15 -9.30 13.68 -15.01
CA VAL A 15 -9.48 15.13 -15.19
C VAL A 15 -10.28 15.47 -16.45
N GLU A 16 -9.93 14.84 -17.57
CA GLU A 16 -10.54 15.09 -18.89
C GLU A 16 -12.01 14.65 -18.95
N ASN A 17 -12.35 13.50 -18.36
CA ASN A 17 -13.68 12.88 -18.52
C ASN A 17 -14.58 13.00 -17.28
N CYS A 18 -14.10 13.53 -16.15
CA CYS A 18 -14.96 13.75 -14.98
C CYS A 18 -15.91 14.93 -15.22
N THR A 19 -17.22 14.63 -15.21
CA THR A 19 -18.33 15.57 -15.32
C THR A 19 -18.75 16.20 -13.98
N GLU A 20 -17.98 15.96 -12.91
CA GLU A 20 -18.23 16.45 -11.54
C GLU A 20 -19.63 16.13 -10.97
N CYS A 21 -20.30 15.09 -11.51
CA CYS A 21 -21.65 14.65 -11.14
C CYS A 21 -21.88 14.20 -9.68
N GLY A 22 -20.89 14.29 -8.79
CA GLY A 22 -21.00 14.01 -7.36
C GLY A 22 -21.28 12.55 -6.94
N ARG A 23 -21.72 11.65 -7.82
CA ARG A 23 -22.24 10.30 -7.47
C ARG A 23 -21.32 9.43 -6.63
N CYS A 24 -20.00 9.61 -6.73
CA CYS A 24 -19.01 8.86 -5.96
C CYS A 24 -18.78 9.38 -4.52
N MET A 25 -19.31 10.56 -4.18
CA MET A 25 -19.08 11.23 -2.90
C MET A 25 -19.93 10.69 -1.73
N PRO A 26 -21.26 10.45 -1.84
CA PRO A 26 -22.11 10.20 -0.67
C PRO A 26 -21.72 8.99 0.20
N ASN A 27 -21.20 7.93 -0.41
CA ASN A 27 -20.78 6.71 0.29
C ASN A 27 -19.25 6.58 0.41
N CYS A 28 -18.51 7.68 0.24
CA CYS A 28 -17.05 7.67 0.31
C CYS A 28 -16.53 8.69 1.34
N PRO A 29 -16.36 8.31 2.62
CA PRO A 29 -15.88 9.22 3.66
C PRO A 29 -14.47 9.76 3.34
N PHE A 30 -13.67 8.98 2.61
CA PHE A 30 -12.39 9.44 2.05
C PHE A 30 -12.58 10.63 1.09
N LEU A 31 -13.41 10.51 0.05
CA LEU A 31 -13.56 11.61 -0.90
C LEU A 31 -14.18 12.85 -0.22
N GLN A 32 -15.15 12.66 0.68
CA GLN A 32 -15.75 13.74 1.48
C GLN A 32 -14.73 14.49 2.35
N ALA A 33 -13.74 13.79 2.93
CA ALA A 33 -12.75 14.40 3.80
C ALA A 33 -11.64 15.14 3.04
N TYR A 34 -11.25 14.67 1.85
CA TYR A 34 -10.04 15.14 1.15
C TYR A 34 -10.31 15.98 -0.11
N CYS A 35 -11.54 16.06 -0.63
CA CYS A 35 -11.84 16.90 -1.81
C CYS A 35 -13.32 17.32 -1.93
N GLN A 36 -13.58 18.38 -2.70
CA GLN A 36 -14.94 18.74 -3.13
C GLN A 36 -15.36 17.95 -4.38
N SER A 37 -14.42 17.77 -5.32
CA SER A 37 -14.59 16.86 -6.46
C SER A 37 -13.30 16.06 -6.73
N PRO A 38 -13.40 14.82 -7.24
CA PRO A 38 -12.21 14.08 -7.66
C PRO A 38 -11.43 14.79 -8.77
N LYS A 39 -12.13 15.48 -9.68
CA LYS A 39 -11.50 16.22 -10.78
C LYS A 39 -10.51 17.25 -10.26
N GLN A 40 -10.93 18.07 -9.30
CA GLN A 40 -10.08 19.09 -8.68
C GLN A 40 -8.88 18.47 -7.93
N LEU A 41 -9.07 17.32 -7.28
CA LEU A 41 -7.98 16.61 -6.60
C LEU A 41 -6.92 16.09 -7.58
N PHE A 42 -7.35 15.45 -8.68
CA PHE A 42 -6.42 14.95 -9.71
C PHE A 42 -5.82 16.08 -10.56
N GLN A 43 -6.52 17.21 -10.73
CA GLN A 43 -5.99 18.42 -11.37
C GLN A 43 -4.81 18.98 -10.57
N LYS A 44 -4.99 19.25 -9.26
CA LYS A 44 -3.91 19.71 -8.38
C LYS A 44 -2.69 18.78 -8.40
N PHE A 45 -2.91 17.46 -8.34
CA PHE A 45 -1.84 16.48 -8.47
C PHE A 45 -1.06 16.57 -9.80
N LEU A 46 -1.74 16.86 -10.92
CA LEU A 46 -1.08 17.02 -12.21
C LEU A 46 -0.30 18.33 -12.31
N ASP A 47 -0.81 19.41 -11.71
CA ASP A 47 -0.22 20.74 -11.70
C ASP A 47 1.01 20.81 -10.77
N ASP A 48 0.85 20.36 -9.51
CA ASP A 48 1.92 20.33 -8.51
C ASP A 48 2.97 19.23 -8.82
N GLY A 49 2.57 18.17 -9.52
CA GLY A 49 3.40 16.99 -9.76
C GLY A 49 3.73 16.17 -8.50
N ASP A 50 3.08 16.47 -7.38
CA ASP A 50 3.17 15.76 -6.11
C ASP A 50 1.81 15.62 -5.44
N ILE A 51 1.73 14.78 -4.40
CA ILE A 51 0.53 14.64 -3.57
C ILE A 51 0.96 14.24 -2.15
N ASP A 52 0.27 14.76 -1.13
CA ASP A 52 0.48 14.29 0.24
C ASP A 52 0.23 12.77 0.30
N PRO A 53 1.19 11.96 0.77
CA PRO A 53 1.01 10.51 0.93
C PRO A 53 -0.21 10.11 1.76
N GLU A 54 -0.73 10.96 2.65
CA GLU A 54 -1.94 10.65 3.41
C GLU A 54 -3.15 10.45 2.49
N ILE A 55 -3.30 11.27 1.44
CA ILE A 55 -4.45 11.23 0.53
C ILE A 55 -4.59 9.85 -0.16
N PRO A 56 -3.62 9.35 -0.96
CA PRO A 56 -3.78 8.06 -1.62
C PRO A 56 -3.80 6.91 -0.63
N TYR A 57 -3.26 7.03 0.58
CA TYR A 57 -3.32 5.98 1.61
C TYR A 57 -4.63 5.96 2.41
N SER A 58 -5.38 7.06 2.48
CA SER A 58 -6.71 7.13 3.11
C SER A 58 -7.84 6.55 2.25
N CYS A 59 -7.61 6.33 0.96
CA CYS A 59 -8.55 5.57 0.12
C CYS A 59 -8.71 4.11 0.63
N LEU A 60 -9.91 3.54 0.62
CA LEU A 60 -10.11 2.13 1.02
C LEU A 60 -9.98 1.12 -0.14
N LEU A 61 -9.72 1.60 -1.37
CA LEU A 61 -9.63 0.77 -2.59
C LEU A 61 -10.85 -0.16 -2.81
N CYS A 62 -12.03 0.26 -2.36
CA CYS A 62 -13.27 -0.53 -2.42
C CYS A 62 -14.00 -0.49 -3.77
N SER A 63 -13.44 0.19 -4.78
CA SER A 63 -13.99 0.34 -6.15
C SER A 63 -15.42 0.91 -6.25
N HIS A 64 -16.04 1.39 -5.17
CA HIS A 64 -17.41 1.93 -5.19
C HIS A 64 -17.54 3.11 -6.16
N CYS A 65 -16.59 4.05 -6.09
CA CYS A 65 -16.52 5.22 -6.96
C CYS A 65 -16.54 4.84 -8.46
N THR A 66 -15.77 3.83 -8.85
CA THR A 66 -15.68 3.31 -10.22
C THR A 66 -17.00 2.66 -10.65
N ARG A 67 -17.67 1.93 -9.76
CA ARG A 67 -18.97 1.28 -10.03
C ARG A 67 -20.12 2.28 -10.22
N VAL A 68 -20.15 3.38 -9.49
CA VAL A 68 -21.22 4.41 -9.59
C VAL A 68 -20.92 5.53 -10.59
N CYS A 69 -19.71 5.55 -11.16
CA CYS A 69 -19.33 6.55 -12.15
C CYS A 69 -19.99 6.26 -13.51
N PRO A 70 -20.77 7.19 -14.09
CA PRO A 70 -21.35 6.99 -15.42
C PRO A 70 -20.29 6.90 -16.53
N GLN A 71 -19.11 7.48 -16.29
CA GLN A 71 -17.94 7.45 -17.17
C GLN A 71 -16.94 6.33 -16.82
N GLN A 72 -17.30 5.43 -15.87
CA GLN A 72 -16.50 4.27 -15.44
C GLN A 72 -15.04 4.62 -15.03
N LEU A 73 -14.84 5.84 -14.51
CA LEU A 73 -13.53 6.34 -14.11
C LEU A 73 -12.94 5.57 -12.94
N LYS A 74 -11.71 5.08 -13.12
CA LYS A 74 -11.03 4.19 -12.17
C LYS A 74 -10.21 4.96 -11.13
N LEU A 75 -10.90 5.64 -10.23
CA LEU A 75 -10.27 6.41 -9.14
C LEU A 75 -9.45 5.50 -8.20
N ASP A 76 -9.96 4.31 -7.93
CA ASP A 76 -9.30 3.26 -7.13
C ASP A 76 -7.98 2.79 -7.77
N GLU A 77 -7.97 2.52 -9.08
CA GLU A 77 -6.74 2.17 -9.81
C GLU A 77 -5.72 3.32 -9.75
N ALA A 78 -6.17 4.57 -9.88
CA ALA A 78 -5.32 5.76 -9.79
C ALA A 78 -4.68 5.91 -8.40
N PHE A 79 -5.45 5.84 -7.31
CA PHE A 79 -4.91 5.90 -5.95
C PHE A 79 -3.99 4.70 -5.63
N TYR A 80 -4.32 3.49 -6.10
CA TYR A 80 -3.43 2.33 -5.97
C TYR A 80 -2.11 2.54 -6.72
N SER A 81 -2.14 3.14 -7.91
CA SER A 81 -0.93 3.49 -8.67
C SER A 81 -0.07 4.54 -7.97
N MET A 82 -0.70 5.56 -7.39
CA MET A 82 -0.02 6.53 -6.53
C MET A 82 0.70 5.86 -5.35
N ARG A 83 0.06 4.89 -4.64
CA ARG A 83 0.72 4.15 -3.54
C ARG A 83 1.99 3.42 -3.98
N LYS A 84 1.93 2.74 -5.13
CA LYS A 84 3.08 2.02 -5.72
C LYS A 84 4.22 2.99 -6.04
N ASP A 85 3.91 4.12 -6.66
CA ASP A 85 4.90 5.14 -7.02
C ASP A 85 5.50 5.83 -5.79
N LEU A 86 4.71 6.09 -4.75
CA LEU A 86 5.21 6.61 -3.47
C LEU A 86 6.25 5.65 -2.87
N ILE A 87 5.93 4.35 -2.72
CA ILE A 87 6.87 3.34 -2.21
C ILE A 87 8.12 3.25 -3.09
N LYS A 88 7.97 3.28 -4.42
CA LYS A 88 9.11 3.17 -5.35
C LYS A 88 10.05 4.38 -5.26
N ASN A 89 9.51 5.57 -5.07
CA ASN A 89 10.28 6.82 -4.95
C ASN A 89 10.90 7.00 -3.57
N SER A 90 10.22 6.59 -2.50
CA SER A 90 10.74 6.67 -1.14
C SER A 90 11.38 5.36 -0.71
N ARG A 91 12.72 5.31 -0.54
CA ARG A 91 13.40 4.24 0.24
C ARG A 91 13.05 4.24 1.74
N LYS A 92 11.97 4.93 2.13
CA LYS A 92 11.50 5.16 3.50
C LYS A 92 10.00 4.81 3.53
N ARG A 93 9.41 4.77 4.73
CA ARG A 93 7.97 4.50 4.90
C ARG A 93 7.14 5.60 4.21
N PRO A 94 5.99 5.26 3.60
CA PRO A 94 5.12 6.25 2.96
C PRO A 94 4.43 7.17 3.97
N LEU A 95 4.14 6.68 5.19
CA LEU A 95 3.52 7.44 6.27
C LEU A 95 4.39 7.45 7.53
N LYS A 96 4.39 8.58 8.26
CA LYS A 96 5.14 8.75 9.52
C LYS A 96 4.59 7.86 10.64
N SER A 97 3.28 7.66 10.68
CA SER A 97 2.55 6.81 11.64
C SER A 97 2.97 5.34 11.61
N LEU A 98 3.35 4.81 10.43
CA LEU A 98 3.79 3.42 10.23
C LEU A 98 5.19 3.10 10.80
N LYS A 99 5.76 3.97 11.64
CA LYS A 99 7.04 3.75 12.33
C LYS A 99 7.02 2.48 13.18
N GLY A 100 5.94 2.23 13.92
CA GLY A 100 5.78 1.02 14.74
C GLY A 100 5.74 -0.26 13.90
N VAL A 101 4.89 -0.29 12.87
CA VAL A 101 4.76 -1.43 11.94
C VAL A 101 6.08 -1.76 11.26
N TYR A 102 6.86 -0.76 10.84
CA TYR A 102 8.18 -0.98 10.26
C TYR A 102 9.18 -1.60 11.24
N PHE A 103 9.21 -1.13 12.50
CA PHE A 103 10.11 -1.73 13.49
C PHE A 103 9.68 -3.13 13.87
N HIS A 104 8.37 -3.38 13.99
CA HIS A 104 7.83 -4.73 14.12
C HIS A 104 8.34 -5.61 12.97
N GLN A 105 7.96 -5.32 11.71
CA GLN A 105 8.38 -6.11 10.54
C GLN A 105 9.89 -6.29 10.41
N ARG A 106 10.70 -5.28 10.76
CA ARG A 106 12.17 -5.34 10.75
C ARG A 106 12.74 -6.26 11.83
N PHE A 107 12.15 -6.29 13.02
CA PHE A 107 12.64 -7.06 14.16
C PHE A 107 11.91 -8.41 14.36
N SER A 108 10.76 -8.63 13.71
CA SER A 108 9.97 -9.89 13.76
C SER A 108 10.73 -11.14 13.32
N TYR A 109 11.88 -11.00 12.66
CA TYR A 109 12.74 -12.11 12.22
C TYR A 109 14.09 -12.15 12.95
N CYS A 110 14.34 -11.25 13.91
CA CYS A 110 15.56 -11.30 14.72
C CYS A 110 15.46 -12.42 15.75
N SER A 111 16.56 -13.14 15.97
CA SER A 111 16.64 -14.24 16.96
C SER A 111 16.34 -13.81 18.41
N LEU A 112 16.50 -12.52 18.72
CA LEU A 112 16.15 -11.92 20.01
C LEU A 112 14.63 -11.77 20.23
N PHE A 113 13.85 -11.68 19.14
CA PHE A 113 12.40 -11.46 19.16
C PHE A 113 11.60 -12.63 18.56
N THR A 114 12.29 -13.66 18.06
CA THR A 114 11.69 -14.91 17.63
C THR A 114 12.03 -16.02 18.61
N THR A 115 11.05 -16.44 19.39
CA THR A 115 11.15 -17.69 20.18
C THR A 115 11.06 -18.88 19.23
N VAL A 116 12.13 -19.13 18.47
CA VAL A 116 12.31 -20.41 17.80
C VAL A 116 12.41 -21.48 18.88
N ASN A 117 11.28 -22.14 19.16
CA ASN A 117 11.26 -23.34 19.96
C ASN A 117 12.04 -24.41 19.20
N LYS A 118 13.36 -24.44 19.42
CA LYS A 118 14.26 -25.54 19.07
C LYS A 118 13.87 -26.72 19.96
N GLY A 119 12.70 -27.29 19.69
CA GLY A 119 12.06 -28.31 20.52
C GLY A 119 13.07 -29.40 20.87
N HIS A 120 13.17 -29.70 22.16
CA HIS A 120 14.28 -30.41 22.79
C HIS A 120 14.93 -31.43 21.84
N ALA A 121 16.09 -31.06 21.28
CA ALA A 121 16.88 -31.98 20.49
C ALA A 121 17.26 -33.14 21.40
N LYS A 122 16.57 -34.28 21.27
CA LYS A 122 16.86 -35.47 22.07
C LYS A 122 18.35 -35.78 21.88
N PRO A 123 19.16 -35.84 22.95
CA PRO A 123 20.56 -36.20 22.80
C PRO A 123 20.61 -37.58 22.16
N LYS A 124 21.27 -37.69 21.00
CA LYS A 124 21.59 -38.98 20.41
C LYS A 124 22.46 -39.70 21.43
N LYS A 125 21.91 -40.74 22.08
CA LYS A 125 22.66 -41.57 23.03
C LYS A 125 23.91 -42.08 22.32
N ALA A 126 25.08 -41.77 22.86
CA ALA A 126 26.28 -42.48 22.50
C ALA A 126 26.12 -43.95 22.93
N ALA A 127 26.21 -44.85 21.96
CA ALA A 127 26.45 -46.27 22.18
C ALA A 127 27.68 -46.59 21.33
N ASN A 128 28.79 -46.89 21.99
CA ASN A 128 30.09 -47.09 21.37
C ASN A 128 30.60 -48.48 21.79
N LYS A 129 31.09 -49.28 20.84
CA LYS A 129 31.79 -50.58 21.04
C LYS A 129 30.94 -51.70 21.68
N GLU A 130 31.19 -52.99 21.53
CA GLU A 130 32.03 -53.83 20.63
C GLU A 130 31.31 -55.23 20.55
N GLU A 131 31.73 -56.32 19.89
CA GLU A 131 33.01 -56.78 19.31
C GLU A 131 32.75 -57.90 18.23
N SER A 132 33.74 -58.76 17.94
CA SER A 132 33.60 -60.18 17.52
C SER A 132 33.19 -60.57 16.09
N ALA A 133 34.21 -60.62 15.23
CA ALA A 133 34.65 -61.83 14.50
C ALA A 133 33.62 -62.83 13.92
N LYS A 134 33.55 -62.87 12.58
CA LYS A 134 33.93 -64.06 11.79
C LYS A 134 34.31 -63.68 10.36
#